data_AF-A0A533Z081-F1
#
_entry.id   AF-A0A533Z081-F1
#
_cell.length_a   1.000
_cell.length_b   1.000
_cell.length_c   1.000
_cell.angle_alpha   90.00
_cell.angle_beta   90.00
_cell.angle_gamma   90.00
#
_symmetry.space_group_name_H-M   'P 1'
#
loop_
_entity.id
_entity.type
_entity.pdbx_description
1 polymer ?
#
loop_
_entity_poly.entity_id
_entity_poly.type
_entity_poly.pdbx_seq_one_letter_code
_entity_poly.pdbx_strand_id
1 'polypeptide(L)'
;MAQTGGHRQSHPLSLLPGRRGDPWRGDSGVRTRVSTLIDFGRDVCGDLGQAETREWLVTNGLGGYASGTVAGLLTRRYHGLLVAALKPPVGRTLLVAKLDETAEHGGSSYPLFTNRWRDGSISVHGYRHLERFRLEDTVPVWTYALADDLLEKRVWMEPEANTTYVRFELTRGPSPVALSIKALVNYRDHHGNTRGNSWKMNVTVEDRGLCVVAYDGAVPFHLRSDRGRWETAHDWHWGFDLAEERARGLEDHEDHLHIGTIQGTVEEGKPLTIALSTDPKASVDGAKALERRTHHQRALLGAFAKAQPALAKHVSAWVEQTIFAADQFIVDRPSPKDPNGQSVIAGYHWFG
;
A
#
# COMPACT_ATOMS: atom_id res chain seq x y z
N MET A 1 -31.03 -81.93 -4.02
CA MET A 1 -30.76 -82.23 -2.60
C MET A 1 -29.91 -81.10 -2.03
N ALA A 2 -30.32 -80.57 -0.87
CA ALA A 2 -29.52 -79.97 0.22
C ALA A 2 -28.32 -79.05 -0.13
N GLN A 3 -28.38 -77.75 0.17
CA GLN A 3 -27.81 -77.06 1.37
C GLN A 3 -26.58 -76.23 0.92
N THR A 4 -26.19 -75.03 1.40
CA THR A 4 -26.61 -74.09 2.46
C THR A 4 -25.73 -72.83 2.39
N GLY A 5 -26.30 -71.65 2.69
CA GLY A 5 -25.67 -70.47 3.36
C GLY A 5 -24.55 -69.70 2.63
N GLY A 6 -24.42 -68.39 2.70
CA GLY A 6 -25.09 -67.34 3.46
C GLY A 6 -24.38 -65.99 3.23
N HIS A 7 -25.14 -64.90 3.37
CA HIS A 7 -24.74 -63.50 3.58
C HIS A 7 -23.98 -62.71 2.48
N ARG A 8 -24.75 -61.96 1.67
CA ARG A 8 -24.37 -60.61 1.22
C ARG A 8 -25.23 -59.59 1.96
N GLN A 9 -24.62 -58.74 2.77
CA GLN A 9 -25.24 -57.52 3.26
C GLN A 9 -25.20 -56.46 2.16
N SER A 10 -26.36 -55.88 1.89
CA SER A 10 -26.58 -54.73 1.02
C SER A 10 -26.78 -53.48 1.88
N HIS A 11 -25.98 -52.44 1.66
CA HIS A 11 -26.39 -51.06 1.95
C HIS A 11 -25.89 -50.13 0.84
N PRO A 12 -26.76 -49.26 0.28
CA PRO A 12 -26.40 -48.34 -0.79
C PRO A 12 -25.71 -47.07 -0.25
N LEU A 13 -24.89 -46.49 -1.13
CA LEU A 13 -24.23 -45.19 -0.97
C LEU A 13 -25.23 -44.06 -0.70
N SER A 14 -24.98 -43.28 0.35
CA SER A 14 -25.41 -41.88 0.46
C SER A 14 -24.22 -41.03 0.91
N LEU A 15 -23.47 -40.47 -0.05
CA LEU A 15 -22.44 -39.47 0.20
C LEU A 15 -23.10 -38.09 0.23
N LEU A 16 -23.31 -37.55 1.42
CA LEU A 16 -23.43 -36.11 1.65
C LEU A 16 -22.29 -35.72 2.61
N PRO A 17 -21.37 -34.81 2.23
CA PRO A 17 -20.40 -34.29 3.19
C PRO A 17 -21.13 -33.43 4.22
N GLY A 18 -21.01 -33.80 5.49
CA GLY A 18 -21.46 -33.00 6.61
C GLY A 18 -20.85 -31.60 6.56
N ARG A 19 -21.70 -30.59 6.74
CA ARG A 19 -21.30 -29.21 7.00
C ARG A 19 -20.35 -29.20 8.20
N ARG A 20 -19.06 -28.95 7.97
CA ARG A 20 -18.13 -28.60 9.05
C ARG A 20 -18.53 -27.23 9.57
N GLY A 21 -18.79 -27.18 10.87
CA GLY A 21 -19.10 -25.96 11.60
C GLY A 21 -17.98 -24.95 11.47
N ASP A 22 -18.41 -23.70 11.31
CA ASP A 22 -17.60 -22.49 11.38
C ASP A 22 -16.84 -22.44 12.73
N PRO A 23 -15.49 -22.37 12.75
CA PRO A 23 -14.72 -22.38 14.00
C PRO A 23 -14.85 -21.06 14.80
N TRP A 24 -15.61 -20.07 14.30
CA TRP A 24 -15.75 -18.74 14.91
C TRP A 24 -16.95 -18.60 15.86
N ARG A 25 -17.20 -19.58 16.74
CA ARG A 25 -18.15 -19.43 17.85
C ARG A 25 -17.47 -19.58 19.21
N GLY A 26 -17.12 -18.44 19.79
CA GLY A 26 -16.79 -18.29 21.20
C GLY A 26 -16.42 -16.85 21.55
N ASP A 27 -17.27 -16.25 22.36
CA ASP A 27 -17.03 -15.14 23.28
C ASP A 27 -17.45 -13.70 22.91
N SER A 28 -18.12 -13.08 23.90
CA SER A 28 -18.75 -11.77 23.90
C SER A 28 -17.74 -10.66 24.19
N GLY A 29 -17.24 -10.05 23.13
CA GLY A 29 -16.50 -8.78 23.12
C GLY A 29 -16.73 -8.13 21.77
N VAL A 30 -16.75 -6.80 21.69
CA VAL A 30 -16.96 -6.03 20.45
C VAL A 30 -16.14 -6.65 19.32
N ARG A 31 -16.79 -7.33 18.38
CA ARG A 31 -16.13 -7.89 17.19
C ARG A 31 -15.60 -6.74 16.36
N THR A 32 -14.29 -6.51 16.40
CA THR A 32 -13.59 -5.57 15.51
C THR A 32 -13.59 -6.15 14.10
N ARG A 33 -14.69 -5.99 13.37
CA ARG A 33 -14.79 -6.42 11.97
C ARG A 33 -14.03 -5.41 11.12
N VAL A 34 -12.94 -5.85 10.47
CA VAL A 34 -12.31 -5.07 9.39
C VAL A 34 -13.26 -5.08 8.20
N SER A 35 -13.55 -3.90 7.64
CA SER A 35 -14.35 -3.77 6.43
C SER A 35 -13.50 -4.11 5.19
N THR A 36 -14.06 -4.90 4.28
CA THR A 36 -13.47 -5.22 2.97
C THR A 36 -14.47 -4.94 1.85
N LEU A 37 -15.13 -3.78 1.91
CA LEU A 37 -16.17 -3.41 0.94
C LEU A 37 -15.63 -3.31 -0.49
N ILE A 38 -14.41 -2.79 -0.64
CA ILE A 38 -13.71 -2.72 -1.91
C ILE A 38 -12.78 -3.92 -1.99
N ASP A 39 -13.10 -4.82 -2.92
CA ASP A 39 -12.42 -6.09 -3.10
C ASP A 39 -12.48 -6.51 -4.56
N PHE A 40 -11.32 -6.61 -5.18
CA PHE A 40 -11.14 -6.95 -6.58
C PHE A 40 -10.35 -8.25 -6.69
N GLY A 41 -10.93 -9.24 -7.36
CA GLY A 41 -10.28 -10.50 -7.66
C GLY A 41 -9.36 -10.41 -8.87
N ARG A 42 -8.82 -11.56 -9.25
CA ARG A 42 -7.89 -11.75 -10.37
C ARG A 42 -8.45 -11.30 -11.72
N ASP A 43 -9.76 -11.37 -11.90
CA ASP A 43 -10.48 -10.92 -13.10
C ASP A 43 -10.32 -9.42 -13.36
N VAL A 44 -10.20 -8.63 -12.29
CA VAL A 44 -9.91 -7.19 -12.36
C VAL A 44 -8.40 -6.93 -12.24
N CYS A 45 -7.74 -7.58 -11.27
CA CYS A 45 -6.35 -7.30 -10.94
C CYS A 45 -5.37 -7.75 -12.02
N GLY A 46 -5.64 -8.88 -12.67
CA GLY A 46 -4.83 -9.45 -13.75
C GLY A 46 -5.08 -8.82 -15.12
N ASP A 47 -6.06 -7.91 -15.23
CA ASP A 47 -6.36 -7.14 -16.44
C ASP A 47 -5.82 -5.72 -16.26
N LEU A 48 -4.75 -5.38 -17.00
CA LEU A 48 -4.10 -4.09 -16.88
C LEU A 48 -5.05 -2.93 -17.20
N GLY A 49 -5.91 -3.05 -18.21
CA GLY A 49 -6.84 -1.99 -18.61
C GLY A 49 -7.89 -1.69 -17.54
N GLN A 50 -8.14 -2.64 -16.64
CA GLN A 50 -9.00 -2.46 -15.48
C GLN A 50 -8.25 -2.03 -14.21
N ALA A 51 -7.10 -2.64 -13.95
CA ALA A 51 -6.33 -2.40 -12.74
C ALA A 51 -5.65 -1.02 -12.73
N GLU A 52 -5.33 -0.45 -13.90
CA GLU A 52 -4.69 0.87 -13.98
C GLU A 52 -5.66 2.05 -13.78
N THR A 53 -6.95 1.85 -14.06
CA THR A 53 -7.97 2.89 -13.88
C THR A 53 -8.53 2.92 -12.46
N ARG A 54 -8.08 2.01 -11.59
CA ARG A 54 -8.49 1.91 -10.19
C ARG A 54 -7.38 2.47 -9.32
N GLU A 55 -7.66 3.60 -8.68
CA GLU A 55 -6.70 4.33 -7.87
C GLU A 55 -7.00 4.13 -6.38
N TRP A 56 -5.95 4.18 -5.56
CA TRP A 56 -6.05 4.15 -4.10
C TRP A 56 -5.38 5.39 -3.50
N LEU A 57 -5.82 5.77 -2.31
CA LEU A 57 -5.32 6.91 -1.55
C LEU A 57 -5.20 6.52 -0.08
N VAL A 58 -4.10 6.90 0.55
CA VAL A 58 -3.95 6.95 2.01
C VAL A 58 -3.35 8.30 2.40
N THR A 59 -3.77 8.85 3.54
CA THR A 59 -3.39 10.19 3.99
C THR A 59 -3.02 10.20 5.46
N ASN A 60 -2.32 11.24 5.89
CA ASN A 60 -1.75 11.37 7.22
C ASN A 60 -2.34 12.52 8.07
N GLY A 61 -3.39 13.20 7.60
CA GLY A 61 -3.96 14.37 8.32
C GLY A 61 -3.11 15.66 8.26
N LEU A 62 -1.89 15.60 7.73
CA LEU A 62 -1.03 16.79 7.50
C LEU A 62 -1.17 17.37 6.09
N GLY A 63 -2.06 16.80 5.26
CA GLY A 63 -2.12 17.07 3.82
C GLY A 63 -1.05 16.35 3.00
N GLY A 64 -0.24 15.49 3.62
CA GLY A 64 0.58 14.50 2.94
C GLY A 64 -0.23 13.25 2.60
N TYR A 65 0.22 12.50 1.59
CA TYR A 65 -0.49 11.33 1.10
C TYR A 65 0.42 10.33 0.39
N ALA A 66 -0.10 9.12 0.20
CA ALA A 66 0.39 8.15 -0.76
C ALA A 66 -0.77 7.70 -1.66
N SER A 67 -0.50 7.54 -2.95
CA SER A 67 -1.50 7.11 -3.93
C SER A 67 -0.86 6.46 -5.15
N GLY A 68 -1.65 5.68 -5.86
CA GLY A 68 -1.25 5.01 -7.10
C GLY A 68 -2.40 4.20 -7.67
N THR A 69 -2.08 3.37 -8.66
CA THR A 69 -3.03 2.43 -9.26
C THR A 69 -2.98 1.07 -8.56
N VAL A 70 -4.02 0.24 -8.75
CA VAL A 70 -4.03 -1.16 -8.31
C VAL A 70 -2.91 -1.96 -9.01
N ALA A 71 -2.66 -1.71 -10.30
CA ALA A 71 -1.61 -2.38 -11.07
C ALA A 71 -0.17 -1.94 -10.73
N GLY A 72 0.01 -0.92 -9.88
CA GLY A 72 1.32 -0.47 -9.41
C GLY A 72 2.12 0.38 -10.42
N LEU A 73 1.57 0.67 -11.60
CA LEU A 73 2.15 1.66 -12.52
C LEU A 73 1.72 3.09 -12.16
N LEU A 74 2.57 4.04 -12.50
CA LEU A 74 2.29 5.47 -12.41
C LEU A 74 1.50 5.90 -13.65
N THR A 75 0.40 6.60 -13.45
CA THR A 75 -0.36 7.22 -14.55
C THR A 75 -0.53 8.73 -14.36
N ARG A 76 -0.29 9.24 -13.13
CA ARG A 76 -0.38 10.65 -12.76
C ARG A 76 0.95 11.17 -12.19
N ARG A 77 1.21 12.47 -12.37
CA ARG A 77 2.32 13.17 -11.68
C ARG A 77 2.15 13.22 -10.16
N TYR A 78 0.95 12.93 -9.68
CA TYR A 78 0.59 12.98 -8.27
C TYR A 78 0.72 11.61 -7.58
N HIS A 79 1.00 10.54 -8.32
CA HIS A 79 1.25 9.22 -7.74
C HIS A 79 2.58 9.20 -7.00
N GLY A 80 2.61 8.50 -5.88
CA GLY A 80 3.73 8.51 -4.96
C GLY A 80 3.46 7.67 -3.73
N LEU A 81 4.49 7.02 -3.21
CA LEU A 81 4.46 6.37 -1.89
C LEU A 81 4.74 7.36 -0.75
N LEU A 82 5.37 8.50 -1.02
CA LEU A 82 5.50 9.59 -0.05
C LEU A 82 5.43 10.94 -0.76
N VAL A 83 4.24 11.54 -0.77
CA VAL A 83 4.04 12.96 -1.08
C VAL A 83 3.88 13.70 0.25
N ALA A 84 4.98 14.28 0.73
CA ALA A 84 5.05 14.89 2.05
C ALA A 84 4.58 16.34 2.02
N ALA A 85 3.71 16.74 2.94
CA ALA A 85 3.41 18.15 3.17
C ALA A 85 4.53 18.74 4.03
N LEU A 86 5.50 19.42 3.40
CA LEU A 86 6.65 20.02 4.09
C LEU A 86 6.29 21.37 4.76
N LYS A 87 5.10 21.92 4.45
CA LYS A 87 4.52 23.09 5.12
C LYS A 87 3.03 22.83 5.38
N PRO A 88 2.66 21.90 6.29
CA PRO A 88 1.29 21.42 6.46
C PRO A 88 0.25 22.56 6.56
N PRO A 89 -0.93 22.44 5.90
CA PRO A 89 -1.36 21.32 5.06
C PRO A 89 -0.96 21.42 3.57
N VAL A 90 0.01 22.28 3.24
CA VAL A 90 0.47 22.61 1.88
C VAL A 90 1.97 22.27 1.69
N GLY A 91 2.56 22.71 0.57
CA GLY A 91 3.97 22.45 0.25
C GLY A 91 4.23 20.97 0.02
N ARG A 92 3.36 20.33 -0.78
CA ARG A 92 3.40 18.90 -1.07
C ARG A 92 4.54 18.58 -2.01
N THR A 93 5.46 17.76 -1.54
CA THR A 93 6.68 17.39 -2.26
C THR A 93 6.70 15.88 -2.47
N LEU A 94 6.84 15.44 -3.72
CA LEU A 94 7.05 14.02 -4.01
C LEU A 94 8.47 13.64 -3.61
N LEU A 95 8.59 12.75 -2.62
CA LEU A 95 9.86 12.27 -2.09
C LEU A 95 10.15 10.82 -2.54
N VAL A 96 9.15 9.95 -2.47
CA VAL A 96 9.26 8.56 -2.91
C VAL A 96 8.15 8.28 -3.92
N ALA A 97 8.51 8.03 -5.17
CA ALA A 97 7.57 7.77 -6.26
C ALA A 97 6.98 6.37 -6.14
N LYS A 98 7.85 5.35 -6.10
CA LYS A 98 7.42 3.96 -5.97
C LYS A 98 8.55 3.06 -5.49
N LEU A 99 8.17 1.83 -5.18
CA LEU A 99 9.07 0.70 -4.98
C LEU A 99 8.88 -0.27 -6.15
N ASP A 100 9.97 -0.74 -6.75
CA ASP A 100 9.95 -1.77 -7.81
C ASP A 100 10.41 -3.07 -7.16
N GLU A 101 9.46 -3.93 -6.79
CA GLU A 101 9.72 -5.15 -6.04
C GLU A 101 9.87 -6.40 -6.92
N THR A 102 10.90 -7.19 -6.67
CA THR A 102 11.06 -8.53 -7.24
C THR A 102 11.15 -9.55 -6.10
N ALA A 103 10.29 -10.57 -6.17
CA ALA A 103 10.33 -11.71 -5.26
C ALA A 103 11.07 -12.89 -5.89
N GLU A 104 11.99 -13.49 -5.15
CA GLU A 104 12.67 -14.73 -5.51
C GLU A 104 12.10 -15.86 -4.66
N HIS A 105 11.52 -16.86 -5.31
CA HIS A 105 10.86 -17.98 -4.64
C HIS A 105 10.94 -19.25 -5.49
N GLY A 106 11.29 -20.39 -4.88
CA GLY A 106 11.40 -21.68 -5.57
C GLY A 106 12.37 -21.67 -6.77
N GLY A 107 13.43 -20.85 -6.72
CA GLY A 107 14.38 -20.67 -7.82
C GLY A 107 13.84 -19.86 -9.01
N SER A 108 12.68 -19.23 -8.86
CA SER A 108 12.06 -18.36 -9.88
C SER A 108 11.95 -16.92 -9.40
N SER A 109 12.05 -15.99 -10.34
CA SER A 109 11.95 -14.55 -10.12
C SER A 109 10.56 -14.04 -10.52
N TYR A 110 9.93 -13.27 -9.64
CA TYR A 110 8.58 -12.72 -9.78
C TYR A 110 8.63 -11.21 -9.59
N PRO A 111 8.72 -10.42 -10.68
CA PRO A 111 8.55 -8.97 -10.59
C PRO A 111 7.11 -8.64 -10.20
N LEU A 112 6.92 -7.85 -9.14
CA LEU A 112 5.59 -7.52 -8.57
C LEU A 112 5.14 -6.08 -8.91
N PHE A 113 5.92 -5.37 -9.74
CA PHE A 113 5.62 -4.02 -10.20
C PHE A 113 5.26 -3.99 -11.68
N THR A 114 4.63 -2.90 -12.11
CA THR A 114 4.36 -2.63 -13.52
C THR A 114 4.86 -1.23 -13.86
N ASN A 115 5.55 -1.06 -15.00
CA ASN A 115 5.89 0.26 -15.52
C ASN A 115 5.42 0.41 -16.95
N ARG A 116 5.11 1.64 -17.32
CA ARG A 116 4.85 2.05 -18.69
C ARG A 116 5.85 3.12 -19.07
N TRP A 117 6.41 2.99 -20.26
CA TRP A 117 7.48 3.85 -20.76
C TRP A 117 6.97 4.73 -21.90
N ARG A 118 7.69 5.83 -22.15
CA ARG A 118 7.34 6.87 -23.13
C ARG A 118 7.14 6.35 -24.55
N ASP A 119 7.78 5.23 -24.90
CA ASP A 119 7.60 4.55 -26.19
C ASP A 119 6.31 3.72 -26.27
N GLY A 120 5.49 3.75 -25.21
CA GLY A 120 4.26 2.98 -25.07
C GLY A 120 4.47 1.55 -24.57
N SER A 121 5.72 1.11 -24.37
CA SER A 121 6.00 -0.22 -23.87
C SER A 121 5.59 -0.35 -22.40
N ILE A 122 5.07 -1.52 -22.05
CA ILE A 122 4.77 -1.89 -20.66
C ILE A 122 5.74 -2.97 -20.27
N SER A 123 6.58 -2.70 -19.29
CA SER A 123 7.53 -3.66 -18.75
C SER A 123 8.02 -3.22 -17.38
N VAL A 124 8.03 -4.07 -16.36
CA VAL A 124 7.60 -5.48 -16.34
C VAL A 124 6.07 -5.61 -16.15
N HIS A 125 5.52 -6.83 -16.18
CA HIS A 125 4.08 -7.11 -16.10
C HIS A 125 3.65 -7.68 -14.74
N GLY A 126 4.06 -7.07 -13.63
CA GLY A 126 3.81 -7.59 -12.29
C GLY A 126 2.33 -7.74 -11.92
N TYR A 127 1.45 -6.95 -12.54
CA TYR A 127 -0.01 -7.11 -12.40
C TYR A 127 -0.51 -8.53 -12.72
N ARG A 128 0.21 -9.31 -13.54
CA ARG A 128 -0.16 -10.71 -13.85
C ARG A 128 -0.03 -11.66 -12.65
N HIS A 129 0.76 -11.29 -11.65
CA HIS A 129 0.90 -12.02 -10.40
C HIS A 129 -0.11 -11.56 -9.34
N LEU A 130 -0.87 -10.48 -9.60
CA LEU A 130 -1.80 -9.91 -8.63
C LEU A 130 -3.12 -10.70 -8.62
N GLU A 131 -3.32 -11.49 -7.58
CA GLU A 131 -4.53 -12.31 -7.39
C GLU A 131 -5.68 -11.51 -6.80
N ARG A 132 -5.38 -10.53 -5.95
CA ARG A 132 -6.40 -9.75 -5.26
C ARG A 132 -5.88 -8.38 -4.86
N PHE A 133 -6.76 -7.40 -4.93
CA PHE A 133 -6.62 -6.11 -4.28
C PHE A 133 -7.82 -5.89 -3.38
N ARG A 134 -7.62 -5.38 -2.17
CA ARG A 134 -8.70 -4.98 -1.28
C ARG A 134 -8.33 -3.76 -0.46
N LEU A 135 -9.32 -3.03 0.00
CA LEU A 135 -9.14 -2.11 1.12
C LEU A 135 -9.54 -2.81 2.40
N GLU A 136 -8.60 -2.95 3.34
CA GLU A 136 -8.90 -3.27 4.72
C GLU A 136 -9.10 -1.96 5.49
N ASP A 137 -10.37 -1.61 5.66
CA ASP A 137 -10.83 -0.27 6.02
C ASP A 137 -10.27 0.80 5.05
N THR A 138 -9.10 1.39 5.34
CA THR A 138 -8.41 2.34 4.43
C THR A 138 -7.04 1.86 3.97
N VAL A 139 -6.60 0.69 4.42
CA VAL A 139 -5.29 0.15 4.10
C VAL A 139 -5.39 -0.65 2.80
N PRO A 140 -4.84 -0.18 1.68
CA PRO A 140 -4.74 -0.99 0.48
C PRO A 140 -3.85 -2.21 0.72
N VAL A 141 -4.36 -3.37 0.30
CA VAL A 141 -3.70 -4.67 0.41
C VAL A 141 -3.70 -5.35 -0.94
N TRP A 142 -2.52 -5.75 -1.40
CA TRP A 142 -2.30 -6.57 -2.59
C TRP A 142 -1.93 -7.97 -2.16
N THR A 143 -2.49 -8.98 -2.80
CA THR A 143 -2.08 -10.38 -2.64
C THR A 143 -1.52 -10.89 -3.96
N TYR A 144 -0.24 -11.26 -3.97
CA TYR A 144 0.46 -11.79 -5.13
C TYR A 144 0.62 -13.30 -5.03
N ALA A 145 0.40 -14.01 -6.15
CA ALA A 145 0.73 -15.43 -6.28
C ALA A 145 2.18 -15.63 -6.71
N LEU A 146 2.92 -16.39 -5.91
CA LEU A 146 4.26 -16.89 -6.18
C LEU A 146 4.19 -18.41 -6.31
N ALA A 147 3.79 -18.89 -7.48
CA ALA A 147 3.32 -20.28 -7.66
C ALA A 147 2.16 -20.61 -6.70
N ASP A 148 2.35 -21.53 -5.74
CA ASP A 148 1.33 -21.94 -4.76
C ASP A 148 1.30 -21.07 -3.49
N ASP A 149 2.26 -20.16 -3.35
CA ASP A 149 2.44 -19.31 -2.17
C ASP A 149 1.84 -17.91 -2.40
N LEU A 150 1.42 -17.24 -1.31
CA LEU A 150 0.79 -15.93 -1.35
C LEU A 150 1.55 -14.90 -0.52
N LEU A 151 2.05 -13.88 -1.20
CA LEU A 151 2.70 -12.72 -0.58
C LEU A 151 1.74 -11.54 -0.55
N GLU A 152 1.48 -10.99 0.64
CA GLU A 152 0.73 -9.75 0.79
C GLU A 152 1.65 -8.53 0.88
N LYS A 153 1.26 -7.45 0.21
CA LYS A 153 1.79 -6.10 0.38
C LYS A 153 0.72 -5.21 0.97
N ARG A 154 1.06 -4.40 1.97
CA ARG A 154 0.19 -3.40 2.61
C ARG A 154 0.84 -2.03 2.53
N VAL A 155 0.05 -0.98 2.31
CA VAL A 155 0.53 0.41 2.36
C VAL A 155 -0.38 1.24 3.26
N TRP A 156 0.19 1.98 4.22
CA TRP A 156 -0.57 2.94 5.03
C TRP A 156 0.34 4.09 5.46
N MET A 157 -0.26 5.20 5.89
CA MET A 157 0.48 6.30 6.50
C MET A 157 0.28 6.35 8.01
N GLU A 158 1.33 6.77 8.70
CA GLU A 158 1.27 7.15 10.11
C GLU A 158 0.36 8.39 10.25
N PRO A 159 -0.65 8.36 11.14
CA PRO A 159 -1.38 9.57 11.50
C PRO A 159 -0.44 10.68 11.96
N GLU A 160 -0.66 11.90 11.47
CA GLU A 160 0.06 13.12 11.88
C GLU A 160 1.58 13.10 11.61
N ALA A 161 2.06 12.22 10.73
CA ALA A 161 3.46 12.21 10.30
C ALA A 161 3.61 11.99 8.79
N ASN A 162 4.60 12.64 8.18
CA ASN A 162 5.02 12.35 6.80
C ASN A 162 5.81 11.03 6.76
N THR A 163 5.12 9.92 7.09
CA THR A 163 5.65 8.57 7.13
C THR A 163 4.68 7.62 6.45
N THR A 164 5.15 6.92 5.42
CA THR A 164 4.44 5.82 4.77
C THR A 164 5.11 4.51 5.13
N TYR A 165 4.31 3.52 5.49
CA TYR A 165 4.74 2.16 5.72
C TYR A 165 4.37 1.29 4.53
N VAL A 166 5.32 0.46 4.10
CA VAL A 166 5.09 -0.64 3.15
C VAL A 166 5.50 -1.93 3.85
N ARG A 167 4.57 -2.87 3.98
CA ARG A 167 4.82 -4.15 4.66
C ARG A 167 4.54 -5.32 3.74
N PHE A 168 5.46 -6.28 3.73
CA PHE A 168 5.36 -7.54 3.00
C PHE A 168 5.22 -8.69 3.99
N GLU A 169 4.27 -9.59 3.75
CA GLU A 169 3.98 -10.72 4.63
C GLU A 169 3.60 -11.96 3.83
N LEU A 170 4.21 -13.10 4.16
CA LEU A 170 3.85 -14.38 3.58
C LEU A 170 2.61 -14.90 4.31
N THR A 171 1.48 -14.94 3.62
CA THR A 171 0.18 -15.36 4.20
C THR A 171 -0.17 -16.80 3.92
N ARG A 172 0.50 -17.40 2.92
CA ARG A 172 0.43 -18.82 2.61
C ARG A 172 1.74 -19.24 2.00
N GLY A 173 2.30 -20.33 2.49
CA GLY A 173 3.54 -20.90 1.99
C GLY A 173 4.53 -21.19 3.11
N PRO A 174 5.17 -22.37 3.14
CA PRO A 174 6.13 -22.71 4.17
C PRO A 174 7.54 -22.17 3.89
N SER A 175 7.81 -21.73 2.65
CA SER A 175 9.16 -21.41 2.19
C SER A 175 9.43 -19.91 2.22
N PRO A 176 10.61 -19.46 2.70
CA PRO A 176 10.99 -18.06 2.68
C PRO A 176 10.93 -17.46 1.27
N VAL A 177 10.55 -16.19 1.19
CA VAL A 177 10.58 -15.38 -0.04
C VAL A 177 11.64 -14.30 0.12
N ALA A 178 12.65 -14.30 -0.75
CA ALA A 178 13.61 -13.20 -0.80
C ALA A 178 13.03 -12.06 -1.64
N LEU A 179 13.21 -10.83 -1.18
CA LEU A 179 12.74 -9.61 -1.83
C LEU A 179 13.94 -8.73 -2.17
N SER A 180 13.99 -8.29 -3.43
CA SER A 180 14.86 -7.23 -3.91
C SER A 180 13.99 -6.07 -4.36
N ILE A 181 14.11 -4.91 -3.70
CA ILE A 181 13.18 -3.80 -3.90
C ILE A 181 13.97 -2.53 -4.20
N LYS A 182 13.80 -1.98 -5.41
CA LYS A 182 14.40 -0.69 -5.78
C LYS A 182 13.52 0.45 -5.29
N ALA A 183 14.12 1.46 -4.66
CA ALA A 183 13.43 2.68 -4.28
C ALA A 183 13.63 3.77 -5.34
N LEU A 184 12.54 4.14 -6.00
CA LEU A 184 12.50 5.24 -6.97
C LEU A 184 12.03 6.51 -6.27
N VAL A 185 12.90 7.52 -6.24
CA VAL A 185 12.70 8.77 -5.49
C VAL A 185 12.67 9.98 -6.41
N ASN A 186 12.15 11.06 -5.86
CA ASN A 186 12.15 12.37 -6.49
C ASN A 186 12.27 13.45 -5.40
N TYR A 187 12.39 14.71 -5.80
CA TYR A 187 12.19 15.83 -4.91
C TYR A 187 11.70 17.01 -5.72
N ARG A 188 10.37 17.12 -5.84
CA ARG A 188 9.70 18.18 -6.59
C ARG A 188 8.33 18.50 -5.98
N ASP A 189 7.83 19.68 -6.29
CA ASP A 189 6.42 20.01 -6.04
C ASP A 189 5.50 18.98 -6.72
N HIS A 190 4.40 18.63 -6.06
CA HIS A 190 3.48 17.60 -6.55
C HIS A 190 2.77 17.98 -7.88
N HIS A 191 2.74 19.27 -8.25
CA HIS A 191 2.25 19.76 -9.54
C HIS A 191 3.32 19.75 -10.63
N GLY A 192 4.60 19.65 -10.27
CA GLY A 192 5.71 19.65 -11.21
C GLY A 192 5.98 18.30 -11.85
N ASN A 193 6.96 18.26 -12.74
CA ASN A 193 7.56 17.06 -13.31
C ASN A 193 9.09 17.15 -13.17
N THR A 194 9.76 16.00 -13.20
CA THR A 194 11.22 15.93 -13.17
C THR A 194 11.76 15.36 -14.47
N ARG A 195 12.78 16.03 -15.01
CA ARG A 195 13.64 15.53 -16.08
C ARG A 195 14.99 15.15 -15.47
N GLY A 196 15.39 13.90 -15.63
CA GLY A 196 16.61 13.32 -15.10
C GLY A 196 17.83 13.86 -15.84
N ASN A 197 18.21 15.10 -15.58
CA ASN A 197 19.37 15.77 -16.17
C ASN A 197 20.68 15.38 -15.46
N SER A 198 20.84 14.10 -15.11
CA SER A 198 21.94 13.61 -14.29
C SER A 198 22.08 14.28 -12.93
N TRP A 199 20.98 14.85 -12.40
CA TRP A 199 20.96 15.45 -11.07
C TRP A 199 21.38 14.41 -10.02
N LYS A 200 22.27 14.82 -9.12
CA LYS A 200 22.79 14.00 -8.03
C LYS A 200 22.18 14.44 -6.71
N MET A 201 21.40 13.55 -6.08
CA MET A 201 21.07 13.63 -4.67
C MET A 201 22.17 12.99 -3.82
N ASN A 202 22.40 13.52 -2.62
CA ASN A 202 23.28 12.92 -1.64
C ASN A 202 22.56 11.79 -0.92
N VAL A 203 23.19 10.62 -0.82
CA VAL A 203 22.67 9.46 -0.08
C VAL A 203 23.71 8.97 0.91
N THR A 204 23.30 8.81 2.16
CA THR A 204 24.14 8.29 3.24
C THR A 204 23.49 7.07 3.87
N VAL A 205 24.28 6.02 4.08
CA VAL A 205 23.82 4.83 4.80
C VAL A 205 23.69 5.13 6.29
N GLU A 206 22.57 4.72 6.87
CA GLU A 206 22.26 4.78 8.30
C GLU A 206 22.07 3.35 8.85
N ASP A 207 22.07 3.17 10.17
CA ASP A 207 21.97 1.85 10.84
C ASP A 207 20.84 0.96 10.29
N ARG A 208 19.70 1.56 9.94
CA ARG A 208 18.49 0.85 9.48
C ARG A 208 18.03 1.26 8.09
N GLY A 209 18.84 1.99 7.33
CA GLY A 209 18.30 2.66 6.16
C GLY A 209 19.24 3.56 5.39
N LEU A 210 18.63 4.45 4.60
CA LEU A 210 19.27 5.51 3.83
C LEU A 210 18.69 6.85 4.27
N CYS A 211 19.53 7.87 4.38
CA CYS A 211 19.13 9.28 4.39
C CYS A 211 19.45 9.89 3.04
N VAL A 212 18.49 10.60 2.45
CA VAL A 212 18.57 11.23 1.14
C VAL A 212 18.38 12.73 1.29
N VAL A 213 19.31 13.50 0.74
CA VAL A 213 19.26 14.97 0.67
C VAL A 213 19.35 15.39 -0.78
N ALA A 214 18.26 15.98 -1.29
CA ALA A 214 18.12 16.25 -2.72
C ALA A 214 19.08 17.35 -3.22
N TYR A 215 19.24 18.42 -2.44
CA TYR A 215 20.16 19.53 -2.66
C TYR A 215 20.41 20.25 -1.32
N ASP A 216 21.35 21.19 -1.27
CA ASP A 216 21.65 21.96 -0.06
C ASP A 216 20.43 22.76 0.43
N GLY A 217 20.01 22.53 1.67
CA GLY A 217 18.78 23.11 2.25
C GLY A 217 17.48 22.36 1.95
N ALA A 218 17.51 21.24 1.21
CA ALA A 218 16.35 20.35 1.08
C ALA A 218 16.03 19.67 2.42
N VAL A 219 14.74 19.39 2.67
CA VAL A 219 14.33 18.56 3.82
C VAL A 219 14.80 17.12 3.55
N PRO A 220 15.63 16.52 4.43
CA PRO A 220 16.04 15.14 4.26
C PRO A 220 14.86 14.18 4.36
N PHE A 221 14.96 13.05 3.68
CA PHE A 221 14.02 11.96 3.84
C PHE A 221 14.75 10.61 3.96
N HIS A 222 14.10 9.69 4.63
CA HIS A 222 14.69 8.46 5.15
C HIS A 222 13.93 7.25 4.63
N LEU A 223 14.67 6.25 4.17
CA LEU A 223 14.16 4.95 3.76
C LEU A 223 14.70 3.93 4.75
N ARG A 224 13.84 3.46 5.65
CA ARG A 224 14.24 2.62 6.79
C ARG A 224 13.57 1.27 6.73
N SER A 225 14.18 0.24 7.32
CA SER A 225 13.58 -1.09 7.44
C SER A 225 13.84 -1.73 8.79
N ASP A 226 12.97 -2.66 9.18
CA ASP A 226 13.11 -3.43 10.41
C ASP A 226 14.23 -4.47 10.31
N ARG A 227 14.37 -5.12 9.14
CA ARG A 227 15.31 -6.24 8.93
C ARG A 227 15.98 -6.29 7.55
N GLY A 228 15.55 -5.48 6.59
CA GLY A 228 16.19 -5.47 5.26
C GLY A 228 17.49 -4.69 5.24
N ARG A 229 18.38 -5.04 4.31
CA ARG A 229 19.69 -4.42 4.11
C ARG A 229 19.63 -3.51 2.88
N TRP A 230 20.06 -2.26 3.05
CA TRP A 230 20.08 -1.28 1.98
C TRP A 230 21.46 -1.21 1.32
N GLU A 231 21.44 -1.15 0.00
CA GLU A 231 22.57 -0.78 -0.84
C GLU A 231 22.21 0.52 -1.57
N THR A 232 23.16 1.45 -1.63
CA THR A 232 22.95 2.71 -2.35
C THR A 232 23.00 2.48 -3.86
N ALA A 233 22.23 3.26 -4.59
CA ALA A 233 22.23 3.31 -6.05
C ALA A 233 22.15 4.77 -6.49
N HIS A 234 22.45 5.03 -7.77
CA HIS A 234 22.34 6.39 -8.31
C HIS A 234 22.10 6.37 -9.82
N ASP A 235 21.02 5.70 -10.20
CA ASP A 235 20.66 5.46 -11.60
C ASP A 235 19.32 6.11 -11.91
N TRP A 236 19.29 7.00 -12.89
CA TRP A 236 18.03 7.59 -13.34
C TRP A 236 17.27 6.57 -14.19
N HIS A 237 15.99 6.42 -13.90
CA HIS A 237 15.03 5.70 -14.72
C HIS A 237 14.20 6.73 -15.47
N TRP A 238 14.28 6.71 -16.81
CA TRP A 238 13.72 7.77 -17.66
C TRP A 238 12.42 7.35 -18.34
N GLY A 239 11.56 8.34 -18.56
CA GLY A 239 10.43 8.25 -19.47
C GLY A 239 9.29 7.39 -18.94
N PHE A 240 8.96 7.47 -17.65
CA PHE A 240 7.70 6.92 -17.15
C PHE A 240 6.54 7.62 -17.85
N ASP A 241 5.62 6.85 -18.41
CA ASP A 241 4.48 7.34 -19.17
C ASP A 241 3.26 7.59 -18.27
N LEU A 242 2.86 8.85 -18.14
CA LEU A 242 1.77 9.30 -17.29
C LEU A 242 0.49 9.47 -18.12
N ALA A 243 -0.16 8.34 -18.42
CA ALA A 243 -1.30 8.29 -19.32
C ALA A 243 -2.48 9.19 -18.93
N GLU A 244 -2.74 9.37 -17.64
CA GLU A 244 -3.81 10.26 -17.16
C GLU A 244 -3.44 11.74 -17.31
N GLU A 245 -2.15 12.10 -17.19
CA GLU A 245 -1.69 13.46 -17.46
C GLU A 245 -1.79 13.78 -18.95
N ARG A 246 -1.46 12.82 -19.83
CA ARG A 246 -1.68 12.96 -21.27
C ARG A 246 -3.14 13.19 -21.61
N ALA A 247 -4.06 12.43 -20.99
CA ALA A 247 -5.50 12.60 -21.20
C ALA A 247 -5.98 14.01 -20.80
N ARG A 248 -5.27 14.67 -19.87
CA ARG A 248 -5.53 16.06 -19.43
C ARG A 248 -4.78 17.11 -20.26
N GLY A 249 -3.97 16.71 -21.25
CA GLY A 249 -3.13 17.61 -22.04
C GLY A 249 -1.97 18.23 -21.27
N LEU A 250 -1.54 17.59 -20.18
CA LEU A 250 -0.43 18.04 -19.33
C LEU A 250 0.88 17.32 -19.71
N GLU A 251 2.00 17.75 -19.13
CA GLU A 251 3.28 17.04 -19.29
C GLU A 251 3.15 15.60 -18.76
N ASP A 252 3.37 14.65 -19.65
CA ASP A 252 2.89 13.26 -19.52
C ASP A 252 4.01 12.24 -19.39
N HIS A 253 5.22 12.71 -19.11
CA HIS A 253 6.35 11.83 -18.88
C HIS A 253 7.19 12.34 -17.73
N GLU A 254 7.83 11.45 -17.00
CA GLU A 254 8.64 11.80 -15.85
C GLU A 254 9.81 10.84 -15.65
N ASP A 255 10.88 11.33 -15.05
CA ASP A 255 12.04 10.53 -14.69
C ASP A 255 12.15 10.43 -13.14
N HIS A 256 12.61 9.27 -12.66
CA HIS A 256 12.79 9.02 -11.23
C HIS A 256 14.18 8.45 -10.94
N LEU A 257 14.75 8.80 -9.79
CA LEU A 257 16.08 8.36 -9.40
C LEU A 257 15.98 7.07 -8.58
N HIS A 258 16.64 6.00 -9.02
CA HIS A 258 16.89 4.83 -8.17
C HIS A 258 18.01 5.18 -7.19
N ILE A 259 17.64 5.37 -5.92
CA ILE A 259 18.58 5.82 -4.87
C ILE A 259 19.15 4.68 -4.02
N GLY A 260 18.49 3.53 -4.06
CA GLY A 260 18.94 2.35 -3.34
C GLY A 260 18.04 1.15 -3.53
N THR A 261 18.60 -0.01 -3.25
CA THR A 261 17.91 -1.30 -3.28
C THR A 261 17.92 -1.89 -1.88
N ILE A 262 16.77 -2.36 -1.40
CA ILE A 262 16.70 -3.14 -0.18
C ILE A 262 16.58 -4.63 -0.51
N GLN A 263 17.42 -5.43 0.15
CA GLN A 263 17.39 -6.88 0.15
C GLN A 263 16.81 -7.36 1.49
N GLY A 264 15.81 -8.23 1.46
CA GLY A 264 15.21 -8.77 2.68
C GLY A 264 14.56 -10.12 2.44
N THR A 265 14.25 -10.84 3.52
CA THR A 265 13.54 -12.12 3.45
C THR A 265 12.26 -12.04 4.26
N VAL A 266 11.17 -12.52 3.68
CA VAL A 266 9.87 -12.67 4.34
C VAL A 266 9.66 -14.16 4.61
N GLU A 267 9.32 -14.48 5.85
CA GLU A 267 8.94 -15.82 6.28
C GLU A 267 7.59 -15.74 7.02
N GLU A 268 6.95 -16.88 7.23
CA GLU A 268 5.71 -16.94 8.03
C GLU A 268 5.92 -16.31 9.42
N GLY A 269 5.04 -15.36 9.79
CA GLY A 269 5.13 -14.60 11.04
C GLY A 269 6.31 -13.60 11.11
N LYS A 270 7.10 -13.46 10.04
CA LYS A 270 8.29 -12.61 9.96
C LYS A 270 8.18 -11.67 8.75
N PRO A 271 7.30 -10.65 8.82
CA PRO A 271 7.09 -9.70 7.73
C PRO A 271 8.32 -8.79 7.54
N LEU A 272 8.50 -8.25 6.34
CA LEU A 272 9.45 -7.16 6.07
C LEU A 272 8.69 -5.82 6.10
N THR A 273 9.16 -4.86 6.88
CA THR A 273 8.59 -3.50 6.91
C THR A 273 9.60 -2.49 6.38
N ILE A 274 9.12 -1.58 5.53
CA ILE A 274 9.83 -0.40 5.06
C ILE A 274 9.06 0.84 5.54
N ALA A 275 9.76 1.78 6.16
CA ALA A 275 9.25 3.10 6.53
C ALA A 275 9.91 4.17 5.66
N LEU A 276 9.10 4.93 4.92
CA LEU A 276 9.50 6.06 4.09
C LEU A 276 9.09 7.32 4.83
N SER A 277 10.04 8.16 5.27
CA SER A 277 9.70 9.24 6.21
C SER A 277 10.54 10.50 6.06
N THR A 278 10.02 11.66 6.47
CA THR A 278 10.84 12.86 6.75
C THR A 278 11.37 12.90 8.19
N ASP A 279 11.01 11.95 9.05
CA ASP A 279 11.53 11.82 10.41
C ASP A 279 12.67 10.78 10.45
N PRO A 280 13.92 11.18 10.80
CA PRO A 280 15.03 10.24 10.94
C PRO A 280 14.76 9.14 11.98
N LYS A 281 13.85 9.38 12.93
CA LYS A 281 13.51 8.46 14.03
C LYS A 281 12.22 7.68 13.81
N ALA A 282 11.60 7.77 12.63
CA ALA A 282 10.39 7.02 12.29
C ALA A 282 10.52 5.54 12.68
N SER A 283 9.58 5.03 13.47
CA SER A 283 9.63 3.63 13.92
C SER A 283 9.59 2.69 12.71
N VAL A 284 10.35 1.59 12.76
CA VAL A 284 10.29 0.50 11.78
C VAL A 284 9.42 -0.67 12.25
N ASP A 285 8.83 -0.56 13.44
CA ASP A 285 7.88 -1.55 13.99
C ASP A 285 6.54 -1.40 13.27
N GLY A 286 6.41 -2.09 12.13
CA GLY A 286 5.23 -2.04 11.27
C GLY A 286 3.97 -2.58 11.94
N ALA A 287 4.08 -3.49 12.92
CA ALA A 287 2.92 -3.99 13.66
C ALA A 287 2.34 -2.88 14.53
N LYS A 288 3.15 -2.21 15.34
CA LYS A 288 2.69 -1.08 16.16
C LYS A 288 2.24 0.12 15.33
N ALA A 289 2.87 0.36 14.19
CA ALA A 289 2.44 1.40 13.26
C ALA A 289 1.06 1.11 12.68
N LEU A 290 0.80 -0.13 12.28
CA LEU A 290 -0.52 -0.54 11.80
C LEU A 290 -1.56 -0.47 12.93
N GLU A 291 -1.21 -0.85 14.16
CA GLU A 291 -2.10 -0.71 15.33
C GLU A 291 -2.50 0.76 15.58
N ARG A 292 -1.57 1.72 15.42
CA ARG A 292 -1.87 3.15 15.52
C ARG A 292 -2.86 3.59 14.44
N ARG A 293 -2.69 3.14 13.19
CA ARG A 293 -3.65 3.39 12.11
C ARG A 293 -5.03 2.80 12.42
N THR A 294 -5.10 1.56 12.87
CA THR A 294 -6.36 0.92 13.29
C THR A 294 -6.98 1.62 14.50
N HIS A 295 -6.16 2.13 15.43
CA HIS A 295 -6.65 2.92 16.56
C HIS A 295 -7.29 4.23 16.11
N HIS A 296 -6.64 4.98 15.20
CA HIS A 296 -7.21 6.19 14.59
C HIS A 296 -8.59 5.92 13.98
N GLN A 297 -8.72 4.87 13.18
CA GLN A 297 -10.00 4.50 12.55
C GLN A 297 -11.08 4.11 13.57
N ARG A 298 -10.72 3.35 14.61
CA ARG A 298 -11.65 3.05 15.70
C ARG A 298 -12.07 4.31 16.46
N ALA A 299 -11.18 5.28 16.63
CA ALA A 299 -11.51 6.56 17.25
C ALA A 299 -12.55 7.34 16.43
N LEU A 300 -12.45 7.32 15.09
CA LEU A 300 -13.46 7.92 14.20
C LEU A 300 -14.83 7.29 14.37
N LEU A 301 -14.92 5.96 14.36
CA LEU A 301 -16.19 5.27 14.60
C LEU A 301 -16.74 5.55 16.00
N GLY A 302 -15.87 5.65 17.00
CA GLY A 302 -16.24 6.05 18.36
C GLY A 302 -16.77 7.48 18.44
N ALA A 303 -16.16 8.42 17.72
CA ALA A 303 -16.62 9.81 17.61
C ALA A 303 -17.98 9.88 16.90
N PHE A 304 -18.14 9.15 15.78
CA PHE A 304 -19.43 9.02 15.09
C PHE A 304 -20.51 8.43 16.00
N ALA A 305 -20.21 7.37 16.74
CA ALA A 305 -21.16 6.76 17.66
C ALA A 305 -21.60 7.68 18.80
N LYS A 306 -20.71 8.56 19.28
CA LYS A 306 -21.05 9.59 20.26
C LYS A 306 -21.92 10.70 19.65
N ALA A 307 -21.59 11.14 18.43
CA ALA A 307 -22.33 12.20 17.74
C ALA A 307 -23.70 11.75 17.21
N GLN A 308 -23.82 10.49 16.80
CA GLN A 308 -25.03 9.91 16.19
C GLN A 308 -25.41 8.56 16.83
N PRO A 309 -25.78 8.50 18.13
CA PRO A 309 -25.97 7.22 18.83
C PRO A 309 -27.08 6.33 18.26
N ALA A 310 -28.13 6.93 17.70
CA ALA A 310 -29.22 6.18 17.07
C ALA A 310 -28.77 5.52 15.76
N LEU A 311 -27.99 6.24 14.95
CA LEU A 311 -27.51 5.76 13.65
C LEU A 311 -26.41 4.71 13.81
N ALA A 312 -25.53 4.88 14.79
CA ALA A 312 -24.42 3.96 15.06
C ALA A 312 -24.86 2.54 15.45
N LYS A 313 -26.07 2.36 16.02
CA LYS A 313 -26.63 1.03 16.34
C LYS A 313 -26.91 0.18 15.09
N HIS A 314 -27.08 0.83 13.94
CA HIS A 314 -27.46 0.19 12.68
C HIS A 314 -26.51 0.56 11.54
N VAL A 315 -25.27 0.95 11.86
CA VAL A 315 -24.29 1.36 10.85
C VAL A 315 -23.93 0.16 9.97
N SER A 316 -24.07 0.33 8.66
CA SER A 316 -23.66 -0.66 7.67
C SER A 316 -22.22 -0.42 7.22
N ALA A 317 -21.54 -1.45 6.72
CA ALA A 317 -20.14 -1.38 6.30
C ALA A 317 -19.81 -0.25 5.29
N TRP A 318 -20.75 0.08 4.39
CA TRP A 318 -20.54 1.20 3.45
C TRP A 318 -20.58 2.57 4.13
N VAL A 319 -21.32 2.73 5.22
CA VAL A 319 -21.33 3.97 6.01
C VAL A 319 -20.02 4.10 6.79
N GLU A 320 -19.53 3.01 7.40
CA GLU A 320 -18.21 2.97 8.03
C GLU A 320 -17.11 3.34 7.03
N GLN A 321 -17.15 2.75 5.82
CA GLN A 321 -16.22 3.08 4.75
C GLN A 321 -16.31 4.55 4.34
N THR A 322 -17.51 5.12 4.30
CA THR A 322 -17.72 6.54 3.97
C THR A 322 -17.13 7.45 5.04
N ILE A 323 -17.28 7.11 6.32
CA ILE A 323 -16.65 7.85 7.43
C ILE A 323 -15.13 7.84 7.26
N PHE A 324 -14.56 6.67 6.99
CA PHE A 324 -13.12 6.57 6.77
C PHE A 324 -12.64 7.33 5.53
N ALA A 325 -13.38 7.26 4.42
CA ALA A 325 -13.05 7.98 3.21
C ALA A 325 -13.13 9.51 3.40
N ALA A 326 -14.12 9.99 4.15
CA ALA A 326 -14.25 11.41 4.46
C ALA A 326 -13.09 11.95 5.32
N ASP A 327 -12.65 11.17 6.31
CA ASP A 327 -11.50 11.50 7.17
C ASP A 327 -10.21 11.74 6.37
N GLN A 328 -10.04 11.07 5.23
CA GLN A 328 -8.84 11.24 4.40
C GLN A 328 -8.65 12.67 3.89
N PHE A 329 -9.71 13.48 3.84
CA PHE A 329 -9.68 14.87 3.37
C PHE A 329 -9.60 15.89 4.51
N ILE A 330 -9.67 15.45 5.77
CA ILE A 330 -9.53 16.34 6.93
C ILE A 330 -8.05 16.54 7.24
N VAL A 331 -7.67 17.79 7.45
CA VAL A 331 -6.29 18.16 7.79
C VAL A 331 -6.23 19.17 8.92
N ASP A 332 -5.17 19.08 9.71
CA ASP A 332 -4.91 20.05 10.76
C ASP A 332 -4.43 21.38 10.16
N ARG A 333 -5.03 22.46 10.64
CA ARG A 333 -4.73 23.83 10.27
C ARG A 333 -4.84 24.75 11.49
N PRO A 334 -3.94 24.58 12.47
CA PRO A 334 -3.92 25.42 13.65
C PRO A 334 -3.72 26.89 13.25
N SER A 335 -4.40 27.78 13.96
CA SER A 335 -4.25 29.23 13.82
C SER A 335 -4.21 29.89 15.20
N PRO A 336 -3.73 31.15 15.32
CA PRO A 336 -3.75 31.85 16.61
C PRO A 336 -5.16 31.96 17.24
N LYS A 337 -6.22 31.88 16.44
CA LYS A 337 -7.62 31.94 16.90
C LYS A 337 -8.22 30.56 17.20
N ASP A 338 -7.65 29.52 16.62
CA ASP A 338 -8.12 28.15 16.77
C ASP A 338 -6.91 27.19 16.71
N PRO A 339 -6.29 26.89 17.87
CA PRO A 339 -5.14 25.99 17.95
C PRO A 339 -5.44 24.56 17.49
N ASN A 340 -6.70 24.15 17.44
CA ASN A 340 -7.14 22.83 16.99
C ASN A 340 -7.91 22.92 15.67
N GLY A 341 -7.72 24.01 14.93
CA GLY A 341 -8.44 24.26 13.70
C GLY A 341 -8.18 23.17 12.67
N GLN A 342 -9.23 22.75 11.98
CA GLN A 342 -9.16 21.78 10.90
C GLN A 342 -9.62 22.41 9.59
N SER A 343 -9.18 21.83 8.47
CA SER A 343 -9.60 22.23 7.13
C SER A 343 -9.91 20.99 6.29
N VAL A 344 -10.56 21.21 5.16
CA VAL A 344 -10.88 20.15 4.20
C VAL A 344 -10.04 20.37 2.94
N ILE A 345 -9.32 19.35 2.51
CA ILE A 345 -8.65 19.34 1.20
C ILE A 345 -9.71 19.06 0.13
N ALA A 346 -9.87 20.00 -0.82
CA ALA A 346 -10.82 19.85 -1.93
C ALA A 346 -10.45 18.69 -2.87
N GLY A 347 -9.17 18.31 -2.92
CA GLY A 347 -8.70 17.05 -3.45
C GLY A 347 -7.17 16.97 -3.53
N TYR A 348 -6.67 15.74 -3.68
CA TYR A 348 -5.25 15.44 -3.77
C TYR A 348 -4.79 15.43 -5.22
N HIS A 349 -4.92 14.29 -5.91
CA HIS A 349 -4.45 14.13 -7.29
C HIS A 349 -5.51 14.42 -8.36
N TRP A 350 -6.77 14.58 -7.98
CA TRP A 350 -7.89 14.81 -8.91
C TRP A 350 -8.15 16.30 -9.23
N PHE A 351 -7.54 17.22 -8.48
CA PHE A 351 -7.70 18.65 -8.68
C PHE A 351 -6.33 19.31 -8.84
N GLY A 352 -6.04 19.79 -10.05
CA GLY A 352 -4.78 20.45 -10.40
C GLY A 352 -4.62 20.70 -11.88
#